data_AF-A0A125YU11-F1
#
_entry.id   AF-A0A125YU11-F1
#
_cell.length_a   1.000
_cell.length_b   1.000
_cell.length_c   1.000
_cell.angle_alpha   90.00
_cell.angle_beta   90.00
_cell.angle_gamma   90.00
#
_symmetry.space_group_name_H-M   'P 1'
#
loop_
_entity.id
_entity.type
_entity.pdbx_description
1 polymer ?
#
loop_
_entity_poly.entity_id
_entity_poly.type
_entity_poly.pdbx_seq_one_letter_code
_entity_poly.pdbx_strand_id
1 'polypeptide(L)'
;MQIPRDVIFEVVRGFRGRSRNCIKIARVRAMKALLYSYIMRRQRQRRYRVFWIGRINAAGREWSFPYAWLATSLWRQNIWLDRKMLANLAETEPASFRALVNEGKSVYFWNPDKVRDIQDL
;
A
#
# COMPACT_ATOMS: atom_id res chain seq x y z
N MET A 1 27.22 -3.22 25.93
CA MET A 1 27.92 -3.02 24.63
C MET A 1 28.04 -1.51 24.35
N GLN A 2 29.25 -0.97 24.30
CA GLN A 2 29.48 0.44 23.92
C GLN A 2 29.71 0.48 22.40
N ILE A 3 28.91 1.27 21.69
CA ILE A 3 29.05 1.47 20.24
C ILE A 3 30.11 2.57 20.02
N PRO A 4 31.08 2.37 19.13
CA PRO A 4 32.11 3.38 18.84
C PRO A 4 31.49 4.69 18.33
N ARG A 5 32.14 5.80 18.71
CA ARG A 5 31.69 7.17 18.45
C ARG A 5 31.51 7.44 16.96
N ASP A 6 32.46 7.01 16.16
CA ASP A 6 32.53 7.34 14.73
C ASP A 6 31.38 6.70 13.96
N VAL A 7 31.08 5.43 14.26
CA VAL A 7 29.93 4.69 13.69
C VAL A 7 28.60 5.40 14.01
N ILE A 8 28.46 5.98 15.20
CA ILE A 8 27.26 6.76 15.54
C ILE A 8 27.16 8.00 14.66
N PHE A 9 28.27 8.72 14.48
CA PHE A 9 28.30 9.95 13.68
C PHE A 9 28.11 9.70 12.18
N GLU A 10 28.54 8.54 11.66
CA GLU A 10 28.21 8.11 10.30
C GLU A 10 26.70 7.99 10.09
N VAL A 11 26.00 7.30 11.01
CA VAL A 11 24.53 7.12 10.94
C VAL A 11 23.80 8.46 11.03
N VAL A 12 24.27 9.39 11.86
CA VAL A 12 23.59 10.68 12.09
C VAL A 12 24.07 11.83 11.20
N ARG A 13 24.95 11.60 10.23
CA ARG A 13 25.57 12.65 9.40
C ARG A 13 24.57 13.60 8.74
N GLY A 14 23.40 13.08 8.34
CA GLY A 14 22.31 13.84 7.72
C GLY A 14 21.24 14.35 8.69
N PHE A 15 21.39 14.15 10.00
CA PHE A 15 20.34 14.51 10.96
C PHE A 15 20.32 16.02 11.23
N ARG A 16 19.13 16.56 11.50
CA ARG A 16 18.94 17.99 11.73
C ARG A 16 19.35 18.42 13.15
N GLY A 17 20.12 19.52 13.23
CA GLY A 17 20.47 20.21 14.47
C GLY A 17 21.44 19.44 15.37
N ARG A 18 21.28 19.59 16.70
CA ARG A 18 22.23 19.05 17.70
C ARG A 18 22.42 17.54 17.66
N SER A 19 21.53 16.77 17.03
CA SER A 19 21.70 15.32 16.93
C SER A 19 22.80 14.89 15.97
N ARG A 20 23.27 15.77 15.10
CA ARG A 20 24.44 15.49 14.24
C ARG A 20 25.76 15.69 14.99
N ASN A 21 25.78 16.55 16.02
CA ASN A 21 27.03 17.00 16.65
C ASN A 21 27.19 16.49 18.10
N CYS A 22 26.11 16.35 18.87
CA CYS A 22 26.15 15.98 20.28
C CYS A 22 25.96 14.47 20.46
N ILE A 23 27.00 13.76 20.91
CA ILE A 23 27.03 12.28 21.01
C ILE A 23 25.86 11.70 21.84
N LYS A 24 25.48 12.35 22.96
CA LYS A 24 24.38 11.91 23.82
C LYS A 24 23.05 11.88 23.07
N ILE A 25 22.79 12.90 22.25
CA ILE A 25 21.55 13.00 21.45
C ILE A 25 21.65 12.11 20.21
N ALA A 26 22.83 12.10 19.56
CA ALA A 26 23.11 11.31 18.37
C ALA A 26 22.85 9.81 18.61
N ARG A 27 23.36 9.26 19.72
CA ARG A 27 23.17 7.85 20.08
C ARG A 27 21.70 7.46 20.17
N VAL A 28 20.89 8.26 20.86
CA VAL A 28 19.44 8.00 21.00
C VAL A 28 18.73 8.07 19.65
N ARG A 29 19.05 9.07 18.82
CA ARG A 29 18.43 9.20 17.49
C ARG A 29 18.88 8.10 16.54
N ALA A 30 20.16 7.70 16.55
CA ALA A 30 20.68 6.61 15.73
C ALA A 30 19.96 5.29 16.05
N MET A 31 19.79 4.96 17.34
CA MET A 31 19.04 3.76 17.76
C MET A 31 17.59 3.79 17.27
N LYS A 32 16.89 4.92 17.43
CA LYS A 32 15.50 5.07 16.93
C LYS A 32 15.43 4.95 15.41
N ALA A 33 16.37 5.56 14.68
CA ALA A 33 16.41 5.50 13.23
C ALA A 33 16.64 4.08 12.71
N LEU A 34 17.52 3.30 13.34
CA LEU A 34 17.76 1.90 13.00
C LEU A 34 16.52 1.03 13.28
N LEU A 35 15.88 1.22 14.44
CA LEU A 35 14.62 0.56 14.77
C LEU A 35 13.53 0.88 13.73
N TYR A 36 13.35 2.16 13.38
CA TYR A 36 12.39 2.55 12.38
C TYR A 36 12.75 2.05 10.99
N SER A 37 14.02 2.03 10.59
CA SER A 37 14.44 1.44 9.31
C SER A 37 14.04 -0.04 9.22
N TYR A 38 14.25 -0.80 10.29
CA TYR A 38 13.80 -2.19 10.37
C TYR A 38 12.28 -2.33 10.25
N ILE A 39 11.51 -1.58 11.04
CA ILE A 39 10.05 -1.61 11.02
C ILE A 39 9.51 -1.18 9.64
N MET A 40 10.05 -0.11 9.07
CA MET A 40 9.61 0.44 7.78
C MET A 40 9.90 -0.52 6.62
N ARG A 41 11.00 -1.28 6.64
CA ARG A 41 11.25 -2.33 5.65
C ARG A 41 10.16 -3.39 5.64
N ARG A 42 9.69 -3.82 6.82
CA ARG A 42 8.56 -4.75 6.97
C ARG A 42 7.23 -4.12 6.55
N GLN A 43 7.00 -2.86 6.90
CA GLN A 43 5.76 -2.15 6.55
C GLN A 43 5.68 -1.75 5.07
N ARG A 44 6.82 -1.63 4.36
CA ARG A 44 6.89 -1.18 2.96
C ARG A 44 5.90 -1.92 2.06
N GLN A 45 5.86 -3.24 2.15
CA GLN A 45 4.96 -4.05 1.32
C GLN A 45 3.47 -3.81 1.65
N ARG A 46 3.15 -3.60 2.94
CA ARG A 46 1.78 -3.26 3.36
C ARG A 46 1.35 -1.90 2.82
N ARG A 47 2.25 -0.90 2.88
CA ARG A 47 2.00 0.45 2.34
C ARG A 47 1.79 0.44 0.82
N TYR A 48 2.61 -0.31 0.07
CA TYR A 48 2.41 -0.47 -1.37
C TYR A 48 1.08 -1.16 -1.71
N ARG A 49 0.71 -2.20 -0.95
CA ARG A 49 -0.60 -2.85 -1.13
C ARG A 49 -1.76 -1.87 -0.92
N VAL A 50 -1.72 -1.05 0.13
CA VAL A 50 -2.74 -0.01 0.37
C VAL A 50 -2.78 0.99 -0.78
N PHE A 51 -1.61 1.42 -1.26
CA PHE A 51 -1.50 2.32 -2.41
C PHE A 51 -2.15 1.73 -3.67
N TRP A 52 -1.81 0.49 -4.04
CA TRP A 52 -2.39 -0.16 -5.22
C TRP A 52 -3.91 -0.34 -5.11
N ILE A 53 -4.41 -0.71 -3.93
CA ILE A 53 -5.86 -0.81 -3.69
C ILE A 53 -6.53 0.55 -3.86
N GLY A 54 -5.91 1.63 -3.37
CA GLY A 54 -6.42 2.99 -3.55
C GLY A 54 -6.56 3.37 -5.03
N ARG A 55 -5.54 3.07 -5.85
CA ARG A 55 -5.58 3.33 -7.29
C ARG A 55 -6.64 2.50 -8.02
N ILE A 56 -6.69 1.20 -7.75
CA ILE A 56 -7.70 0.30 -8.36
C ILE A 56 -9.11 0.74 -7.96
N ASN A 57 -9.32 1.18 -6.72
CA ASN A 57 -10.62 1.65 -6.26
C ASN A 57 -11.03 2.95 -6.94
N ALA A 58 -10.10 3.87 -7.17
CA ALA A 58 -10.37 5.10 -7.93
C ALA A 58 -10.82 4.77 -9.36
N ALA A 59 -10.06 3.93 -10.08
CA ALA A 59 -10.40 3.51 -11.44
C ALA A 59 -11.70 2.68 -11.49
N GLY A 60 -11.90 1.77 -10.54
CA GLY A 60 -13.11 0.95 -10.46
C GLY A 60 -14.38 1.79 -10.22
N ARG A 61 -14.27 2.90 -9.50
CA ARG A 61 -15.40 3.82 -9.26
C ARG A 61 -15.91 4.50 -10.52
N GLU A 62 -15.03 4.79 -11.50
CA GLU A 62 -15.45 5.33 -12.81
C GLU A 62 -16.41 4.38 -13.53
N TRP A 63 -16.27 3.08 -13.29
CA TRP A 63 -17.11 2.02 -13.86
C TRP A 63 -18.15 1.48 -12.88
N SER A 64 -18.40 2.19 -11.77
CA SER A 64 -19.32 1.82 -10.69
C SER A 64 -19.06 0.43 -10.08
N PHE A 65 -17.80 0.00 -10.03
CA PHE A 65 -17.42 -1.33 -9.54
C PHE A 65 -16.26 -1.24 -8.53
N PRO A 66 -16.52 -1.37 -7.22
CA PRO A 66 -15.49 -1.25 -6.20
C PRO A 66 -14.56 -2.46 -6.15
N TYR A 67 -13.35 -2.20 -5.66
CA TYR A 67 -12.25 -3.15 -5.60
C TYR A 67 -12.59 -4.48 -4.90
N ALA A 68 -13.40 -4.48 -3.84
CA ALA A 68 -13.71 -5.70 -3.09
C ALA A 68 -14.40 -6.75 -3.97
N TRP A 69 -15.31 -6.30 -4.85
CA TRP A 69 -16.02 -7.16 -5.77
C TRP A 69 -15.14 -7.54 -6.96
N LEU A 70 -14.35 -6.61 -7.50
CA LEU A 70 -13.36 -6.88 -8.54
C LEU A 70 -12.35 -7.96 -8.14
N ALA A 71 -11.78 -7.87 -6.95
CA ALA A 71 -10.81 -8.87 -6.49
C ALA A 71 -11.46 -10.26 -6.33
N THR A 72 -12.73 -10.30 -5.90
CA THR A 72 -13.47 -11.56 -5.70
C THR A 72 -13.89 -12.17 -7.04
N SER A 73 -14.36 -11.36 -7.99
CA SER A 73 -14.80 -11.84 -9.30
C SER A 73 -13.63 -12.36 -10.14
N LEU A 74 -12.50 -11.64 -10.16
CA LEU A 74 -11.29 -12.10 -10.86
C LEU A 74 -10.78 -13.43 -10.29
N TRP A 75 -10.82 -13.61 -8.97
CA TRP A 75 -10.45 -14.90 -8.35
C TRP A 75 -11.41 -16.02 -8.75
N ARG A 76 -12.73 -15.76 -8.78
CA ARG A 76 -13.74 -16.75 -9.23
C ARG A 76 -13.59 -17.13 -10.70
N GLN A 77 -13.14 -16.20 -11.55
CA GLN A 77 -12.84 -16.44 -12.96
C GLN A 77 -11.46 -17.07 -13.20
N ASN A 78 -10.73 -17.43 -12.14
CA ASN A 78 -9.35 -17.95 -12.23
C ASN A 78 -8.36 -16.98 -12.91
N ILE A 79 -8.59 -15.68 -12.84
CA ILE A 79 -7.69 -14.64 -13.34
C ILE A 79 -6.75 -14.23 -12.20
N TRP A 80 -5.54 -14.80 -12.21
CA TRP A 80 -4.51 -14.58 -11.20
C TRP A 80 -3.69 -13.32 -11.47
N LEU A 81 -4.29 -12.15 -11.29
CA LEU A 81 -3.60 -10.86 -11.44
C LEU A 81 -3.18 -10.26 -10.10
N ASP A 82 -1.92 -9.83 -10.06
CA ASP A 82 -1.38 -9.09 -8.93
C ASP A 82 -1.94 -7.65 -8.87
N ARG A 83 -2.09 -7.14 -7.64
CA ARG A 83 -2.56 -5.76 -7.40
C ARG A 83 -1.63 -4.70 -7.98
N LYS A 84 -0.33 -4.98 -8.03
CA LYS A 84 0.65 -4.11 -8.68
C LYS A 84 0.34 -3.97 -10.17
N MET A 85 0.07 -5.09 -10.83
CA MET A 85 -0.22 -5.13 -12.27
C MET A 85 -1.58 -4.51 -12.57
N LEU A 86 -2.61 -4.81 -11.76
CA LEU A 86 -3.93 -4.18 -11.86
C LEU A 86 -3.88 -2.66 -11.69
N ALA A 87 -3.11 -2.17 -10.70
CA ALA A 87 -2.94 -0.73 -10.53
C ALA A 87 -2.22 -0.10 -11.73
N ASN A 88 -1.17 -0.75 -12.25
CA ASN A 88 -0.47 -0.28 -13.44
C ASN A 88 -1.38 -0.24 -14.68
N LEU A 89 -2.20 -1.27 -14.89
CA LEU A 89 -3.17 -1.32 -16.00
C LEU A 89 -4.22 -0.22 -15.88
N ALA A 90 -4.72 0.04 -14.68
CA ALA A 90 -5.61 1.18 -14.43
C ALA A 90 -4.93 2.52 -14.75
N GLU A 91 -3.62 2.59 -14.51
CA GLU A 91 -2.65 3.63 -14.90
C GLU A 91 -2.58 3.94 -16.39
N THR A 92 -2.06 2.95 -17.10
CA THR A 92 -1.50 3.09 -18.44
C THR A 92 -2.52 2.75 -19.51
N GLU A 93 -3.41 1.79 -19.25
CA GLU A 93 -4.28 1.15 -20.25
C GLU A 93 -5.72 1.02 -19.74
N PRO A 94 -6.48 2.13 -19.71
CA PRO A 94 -7.84 2.13 -19.17
C PRO A 94 -8.79 1.22 -19.96
N ALA A 95 -8.54 1.02 -21.26
CA ALA A 95 -9.33 0.11 -22.10
C ALA A 95 -9.19 -1.36 -21.65
N SER A 96 -7.98 -1.82 -21.38
CA SER A 96 -7.72 -3.17 -20.87
C SER A 96 -8.31 -3.35 -19.46
N PHE A 97 -8.17 -2.33 -18.61
CA PHE A 97 -8.77 -2.35 -17.27
C PHE A 97 -10.30 -2.44 -17.34
N ARG A 98 -10.94 -1.71 -18.27
CA ARG A 98 -12.38 -1.79 -18.51
C ARG A 98 -12.82 -3.20 -18.91
N ALA A 99 -12.06 -3.89 -19.76
CA ALA A 99 -12.36 -5.28 -20.14
C ALA A 99 -12.37 -6.20 -18.90
N LEU A 100 -11.37 -6.08 -18.01
CA LEU A 100 -11.32 -6.85 -16.76
C LEU A 100 -12.49 -6.52 -15.82
N VAL A 101 -12.91 -5.26 -15.77
CA VAL A 101 -14.09 -4.86 -14.98
C VAL A 101 -15.36 -5.48 -15.56
N ASN A 102 -15.51 -5.52 -16.88
CA ASN A 102 -16.67 -6.13 -17.54
C ASN A 102 -16.74 -7.64 -17.28
N GLU A 103 -15.61 -8.34 -17.40
CA GLU A 103 -15.49 -9.75 -16.99
C GLU A 103 -15.90 -9.93 -15.53
N GLY A 104 -15.41 -9.06 -14.65
CA GLY A 104 -15.77 -9.05 -13.24
C GLY A 104 -17.27 -8.82 -12.99
N LYS A 105 -17.94 -7.99 -13.80
CA LYS A 105 -19.38 -7.73 -13.72
C LYS A 105 -20.22 -8.93 -14.17
N SER A 106 -19.77 -9.68 -15.17
CA SER A 106 -20.49 -10.87 -15.67
C SER A 106 -20.74 -11.92 -14.59
N VAL A 107 -19.75 -12.14 -13.70
CA VAL A 107 -19.83 -13.12 -12.61
C VAL A 107 -20.51 -12.57 -11.36
N TYR A 108 -20.63 -11.25 -11.25
CA TYR A 108 -21.10 -10.61 -10.05
C TYR A 108 -22.61 -10.33 -10.12
N PHE A 109 -23.39 -11.17 -9.42
CA PHE A 109 -24.80 -10.91 -9.11
C PHE A 109 -24.88 -9.80 -8.05
N TRP A 110 -24.64 -8.55 -8.46
CA TRP A 110 -24.94 -7.40 -7.60
C TRP A 110 -26.40 -7.06 -7.70
N ASN A 111 -27.05 -6.90 -6.55
CA ASN A 111 -28.34 -6.23 -6.49
C ASN A 111 -28.07 -4.76 -6.10
N PRO A 112 -28.30 -3.78 -7.01
CA PRO A 112 -27.98 -2.38 -6.77
C PRO A 112 -28.62 -1.77 -5.52
N ASP A 113 -29.73 -2.36 -5.10
CA ASP A 113 -30.65 -1.82 -4.12
C ASP A 113 -30.38 -2.30 -2.69
N LYS A 114 -29.40 -3.21 -2.47
CA LYS A 114 -29.00 -3.60 -1.11
C LYS A 114 -28.10 -2.53 -0.50
N VAL A 115 -28.75 -1.55 0.14
CA VAL A 115 -28.11 -0.67 1.13
C VAL A 115 -27.56 -1.58 2.24
N ARG A 116 -26.29 -1.42 2.63
CA ARG A 116 -25.83 -1.99 3.90
C ARG A 116 -26.51 -1.19 4.98
N ASP A 117 -27.66 -1.67 5.45
CA ASP A 117 -28.32 -1.09 6.59
C ASP A 117 -27.38 -1.14 7.80
N ILE A 118 -27.30 -0.02 8.52
CA ILE A 118 -26.42 0.15 9.69
C ILE A 118 -26.79 -0.84 10.81
N GLN A 119 -27.97 -1.47 10.71
CA GLN A 119 -28.52 -2.43 11.66
C GLN A 119 -27.94 -3.86 11.54
N ASP A 120 -27.22 -4.19 10.47
CA ASP A 120 -26.58 -5.50 10.25
C ASP A 120 -25.08 -5.54 10.67
N LEU A 121 -24.67 -4.64 11.59
CA LEU A 121 -23.31 -4.55 12.14
C LEU A 121 -23.25 -4.95 13.61
#